data_AF-A0A838DJY8-F1
#
_entry.id   AF-A0A838DJY8-F1
#
_cell.length_a   1.000
_cell.length_b   1.000
_cell.length_c   1.000
_cell.angle_alpha   90.00
_cell.angle_beta   90.00
_cell.angle_gamma   90.00
#
_symmetry.space_group_name_H-M   'P 1'
#
loop_
_entity.id
_entity.type
_entity.pdbx_description
1 polymer ?
#
loop_
_entity_poly.entity_id
_entity_poly.type
_entity_poly.pdbx_seq_one_letter_code
_entity_poly.pdbx_strand_id
1 'polypeptide(L)'
;MTDTIAEIPHASSSNHIQEHLHWINERLRKGDQIAVRDGIMIWERKAEWFPNLYFCTKVGEQMQSLSHGDALLIPIMKKLHELEDFCKGWHEGPFDHNKVVSKVTNESEATLEMFGNERTFQCHDGITRTFRWHIRLTPRAWRLYFYPLPEERKLIIGYIGPHLRTVDFPH
;
A
#
# COMPACT_ATOMS: atom_id res chain seq x y z
N MET A 1 42.01 -42.77 -7.37
CA MET A 1 40.59 -42.49 -7.68
C MET A 1 40.56 -41.10 -8.27
N THR A 2 40.22 -40.96 -9.55
CA THR A 2 40.16 -39.68 -10.25
C THR A 2 38.76 -39.12 -10.11
N ASP A 3 38.63 -37.97 -9.48
CA ASP A 3 37.38 -37.20 -9.46
C ASP A 3 37.03 -36.77 -10.88
N THR A 4 35.88 -37.22 -11.38
CA THR A 4 35.35 -36.80 -12.68
C THR A 4 34.47 -35.60 -12.46
N ILE A 5 34.93 -34.42 -12.89
CA ILE A 5 34.12 -33.20 -12.91
C ILE A 5 33.18 -33.30 -14.12
N ALA A 6 31.87 -33.27 -13.87
CA ALA A 6 30.84 -33.28 -14.91
C ALA A 6 30.09 -31.94 -14.91
N GLU A 7 30.02 -31.29 -16.07
CA GLU A 7 29.19 -30.10 -16.26
C GLU A 7 27.73 -30.51 -16.45
N ILE A 8 26.85 -30.07 -15.54
CA ILE A 8 25.41 -30.31 -15.61
C ILE A 8 24.74 -29.03 -16.12
N PRO A 9 24.19 -29.00 -17.35
CA PRO A 9 23.62 -27.78 -17.95
C PRO A 9 22.36 -27.25 -17.24
N HIS A 10 21.83 -27.97 -16.24
CA HIS A 10 20.57 -27.65 -15.55
C HIS A 10 20.70 -27.60 -14.01
N ALA A 11 21.90 -27.38 -13.48
CA ALA A 11 22.05 -27.06 -12.07
C ALA A 11 21.60 -25.61 -11.83
N SER A 12 20.50 -25.39 -11.09
CA SER A 12 20.08 -24.04 -10.73
C SER A 12 21.13 -23.41 -9.81
N SER A 13 21.79 -22.35 -10.29
CA SER A 13 22.73 -21.57 -9.48
C SER A 13 22.01 -20.46 -8.71
N SER A 14 22.62 -19.95 -7.65
CA SER A 14 22.12 -18.77 -6.94
C SER A 14 21.98 -17.54 -7.84
N ASN A 15 22.76 -17.46 -8.93
CA ASN A 15 22.65 -16.40 -9.92
C ASN A 15 21.35 -16.47 -10.74
N HIS A 16 20.84 -17.68 -11.05
CA HIS A 16 19.54 -17.83 -11.73
C HIS A 16 18.37 -17.32 -10.85
N ILE A 17 18.50 -17.39 -9.53
CA ILE A 17 17.50 -16.80 -8.63
C ILE A 17 17.47 -15.30 -8.85
N GLN A 18 18.63 -14.63 -8.93
CA GLN A 18 18.72 -13.19 -9.16
C GLN A 18 18.09 -12.77 -10.49
N GLU A 19 18.33 -13.52 -11.57
CA GLU A 19 17.75 -13.27 -12.89
C GLU A 19 16.22 -13.41 -12.91
N HIS A 20 15.67 -14.29 -12.07
CA HIS A 20 14.23 -14.54 -11.98
C HIS A 20 13.55 -13.87 -10.78
N LEU A 21 14.27 -13.10 -9.96
CA LEU A 21 13.74 -12.47 -8.73
C LEU A 21 12.48 -11.66 -9.01
N HIS A 22 12.46 -10.91 -10.12
CA HIS A 22 11.28 -10.13 -10.50
C HIS A 22 10.05 -11.02 -10.71
N TRP A 23 10.16 -12.06 -11.54
CA TRP A 23 9.06 -12.99 -11.82
C TRP A 23 8.62 -13.79 -10.59
N ILE A 24 9.57 -14.20 -9.74
CA ILE A 24 9.28 -14.87 -8.47
C ILE A 24 8.48 -13.94 -7.56
N ASN A 25 8.93 -12.69 -7.38
CA ASN A 25 8.26 -11.70 -6.55
C ASN A 25 6.87 -11.35 -7.08
N GLU A 26 6.69 -11.23 -8.40
CA GLU A 26 5.37 -11.03 -9.00
C GLU A 26 4.43 -12.21 -8.74
N ARG A 27 4.93 -13.45 -8.82
CA ARG A 27 4.14 -14.66 -8.50
C ARG A 27 3.78 -14.73 -7.02
N LEU A 28 4.72 -14.44 -6.13
CA LEU A 28 4.48 -14.41 -4.69
C LEU A 28 3.43 -13.36 -4.35
N ARG A 29 3.52 -12.15 -4.93
CA ARG A 29 2.51 -11.10 -4.77
C ARG A 29 1.14 -11.50 -5.27
N LYS A 30 1.05 -12.15 -6.43
CA LYS A 30 -0.23 -12.69 -6.92
C LYS A 30 -0.76 -13.76 -5.97
N GLY A 31 0.12 -14.63 -5.46
CA GLY A 31 -0.20 -15.62 -4.44
C GLY A 31 -0.73 -14.99 -3.16
N ASP A 32 -0.05 -13.98 -2.60
CA ASP A 32 -0.48 -13.24 -1.41
C ASP A 32 -1.81 -12.54 -1.63
N GLN A 33 -2.02 -11.88 -2.78
CA GLN A 33 -3.31 -11.27 -3.14
C GLN A 33 -4.43 -12.30 -3.18
N ILE A 34 -4.20 -13.48 -3.76
CA ILE A 34 -5.18 -14.58 -3.80
C ILE A 34 -5.39 -15.20 -2.40
N ALA A 35 -4.35 -15.22 -1.57
CA ALA A 35 -4.37 -15.82 -0.25
C ALA A 35 -4.99 -14.91 0.83
N VAL A 36 -5.09 -13.60 0.59
CA VAL A 36 -5.72 -12.65 1.53
C VAL A 36 -7.16 -13.05 1.78
N ARG A 37 -7.44 -13.40 3.04
CA ARG A 37 -8.74 -13.92 3.46
C ARG A 37 -9.64 -12.83 4.00
N ASP A 38 -9.09 -11.93 4.80
CA ASP A 38 -9.78 -10.87 5.54
C ASP A 38 -8.81 -9.72 5.80
N GLY A 39 -9.30 -8.62 6.40
CA GLY A 39 -8.46 -7.48 6.70
C GLY A 39 -7.52 -7.70 7.90
N ILE A 40 -7.84 -8.61 8.83
CA ILE A 40 -6.96 -8.95 9.96
C ILE A 40 -5.63 -9.49 9.42
N MET A 41 -5.68 -10.39 8.43
CA MET A 41 -4.49 -10.91 7.77
C MET A 41 -3.62 -9.80 7.15
N ILE A 42 -4.24 -8.82 6.49
CA ILE A 42 -3.54 -7.64 5.94
C ILE A 42 -2.85 -6.87 7.07
N TRP A 43 -3.58 -6.62 8.16
CA TRP A 43 -3.06 -5.85 9.29
C TRP A 43 -1.88 -6.54 9.99
N GLU A 44 -1.94 -7.86 10.18
CA GLU A 44 -0.90 -8.64 10.83
C GLU A 44 0.36 -8.73 9.96
N ARG A 45 0.21 -8.93 8.64
CA ARG A 45 1.33 -9.06 7.69
C ARG A 45 1.81 -7.74 7.09
N LYS A 46 1.22 -6.59 7.45
CA LYS A 46 1.53 -5.29 6.82
C LYS A 46 3.02 -4.93 6.82
N ALA A 47 3.74 -5.26 7.90
CA ALA A 47 5.17 -4.94 8.01
C ALA A 47 6.04 -5.81 7.07
N GLU A 48 5.60 -7.05 6.81
CA GLU A 48 6.24 -7.98 5.87
C GLU A 48 5.96 -7.55 4.43
N TRP A 49 4.71 -7.22 4.13
CA TRP A 49 4.26 -6.92 2.77
C TRP A 49 4.56 -5.50 2.29
N PHE A 50 4.58 -4.54 3.22
CA PHE A 50 4.66 -3.10 2.92
C PHE A 50 5.68 -2.38 3.81
N PRO A 51 6.98 -2.75 3.75
CA PRO A 51 8.01 -2.18 4.62
C PRO A 51 8.25 -0.67 4.42
N ASN A 52 7.81 -0.09 3.29
CA ASN A 52 7.91 1.33 3.01
C ASN A 52 6.60 2.10 3.28
N LEU A 53 5.58 1.42 3.81
CA LEU A 53 4.34 2.04 4.23
C LEU A 53 4.23 2.01 5.76
N TYR A 54 3.99 3.17 6.35
CA TYR A 54 3.54 3.25 7.73
C TYR A 54 2.03 3.28 7.80
N PHE A 55 1.45 2.87 8.93
CA PHE A 55 0.01 2.80 9.11
C PHE A 55 -0.39 3.48 10.41
N CYS A 56 -1.37 4.38 10.34
CA CYS A 56 -1.99 4.95 11.53
C CYS A 56 -2.82 3.88 12.27
N THR A 57 -2.95 4.01 13.59
CA THR A 57 -3.70 3.07 14.45
C THR A 57 -5.12 2.82 13.95
N LYS A 58 -5.80 3.89 13.51
CA LYS A 58 -7.17 3.83 12.96
C LYS A 58 -7.31 2.84 11.79
N VAL A 59 -6.27 2.67 10.98
CA VAL A 59 -6.31 1.72 9.86
C VAL A 59 -6.45 0.28 10.36
N GLY A 60 -5.90 -0.05 11.53
CA GLY A 60 -6.06 -1.36 12.13
C GLY A 60 -7.51 -1.69 12.46
N GLU A 61 -8.26 -0.74 13.02
CA GLU A 61 -9.69 -0.88 13.30
C GLU A 61 -10.49 -1.07 11.99
N GLN A 62 -10.13 -0.32 10.94
CA GLN A 62 -10.76 -0.43 9.62
C GLN A 62 -10.50 -1.77 8.96
N MET A 63 -9.27 -2.29 9.06
CA MET A 63 -8.93 -3.61 8.55
C MET A 63 -9.71 -4.71 9.29
N GLN A 64 -9.87 -4.60 10.61
CA GLN A 64 -10.66 -5.58 11.38
C GLN A 64 -12.14 -5.64 10.95
N SER A 65 -12.68 -4.57 10.39
CA SER A 65 -14.06 -4.54 9.87
C SER A 65 -14.26 -5.29 8.55
N LEU A 66 -13.17 -5.67 7.87
CA LEU A 66 -13.21 -6.37 6.58
C LEU A 66 -13.24 -7.88 6.82
N SER A 67 -14.44 -8.45 6.73
CA SER A 67 -14.70 -9.87 6.89
C SER A 67 -14.12 -10.73 5.77
N HIS A 68 -14.14 -12.05 6.00
CA HIS A 68 -13.70 -13.02 5.02
C HIS A 68 -14.38 -12.84 3.66
N GLY A 69 -13.58 -12.74 2.60
CA GLY A 69 -14.07 -12.60 1.23
C GLY A 69 -14.71 -11.26 0.89
N ASP A 70 -14.50 -10.20 1.70
CA ASP A 70 -14.99 -8.87 1.33
C ASP A 70 -14.40 -8.43 -0.03
N ALA A 71 -15.27 -7.94 -0.91
CA ALA A 71 -14.93 -7.51 -2.26
C ALA A 71 -13.85 -6.39 -2.31
N LEU A 72 -13.60 -5.70 -1.20
CA LEU A 72 -12.57 -4.67 -1.08
C LEU A 72 -11.18 -5.20 -0.72
N LEU A 73 -11.03 -6.45 -0.30
CA LEU A 73 -9.72 -7.00 0.10
C LEU A 73 -8.70 -6.93 -1.05
N ILE A 74 -9.09 -7.41 -2.23
CA ILE A 74 -8.24 -7.38 -3.43
C ILE A 74 -7.93 -5.94 -3.88
N PRO A 75 -8.92 -5.03 -4.01
CA PRO A 75 -8.66 -3.62 -4.28
C PRO A 75 -7.68 -2.97 -3.30
N ILE A 76 -7.85 -3.19 -2.00
CA ILE A 76 -6.98 -2.62 -0.95
C ILE A 76 -5.56 -3.15 -1.12
N MET A 77 -5.38 -4.46 -1.21
CA MET A 77 -4.07 -5.08 -1.42
C MET A 77 -3.38 -4.56 -2.67
N LYS A 78 -4.12 -4.44 -3.78
CA LYS A 78 -3.58 -3.89 -5.03
C LYS A 78 -3.09 -2.46 -4.84
N LYS A 79 -3.86 -1.58 -4.19
CA LYS A 79 -3.45 -0.18 -3.97
C LYS A 79 -2.29 -0.04 -2.99
N LEU A 80 -2.24 -0.87 -1.94
CA LEU A 80 -1.10 -0.89 -1.04
C LEU A 80 0.18 -1.36 -1.75
N HIS A 81 0.11 -2.38 -2.61
CA HIS A 81 1.27 -2.79 -3.42
C HIS A 81 1.69 -1.72 -4.42
N GLU A 82 0.75 -1.05 -5.09
CA GLU A 82 1.08 0.06 -6.01
C GLU A 82 1.82 1.20 -5.27
N LEU A 83 1.41 1.54 -4.05
CA LEU A 83 2.07 2.56 -3.22
C LEU A 83 3.43 2.09 -2.70
N GLU A 84 3.55 0.83 -2.29
CA GLU A 84 4.82 0.21 -1.89
C GLU A 84 5.83 0.22 -3.06
N ASP A 85 5.38 -0.12 -4.27
CA ASP A 85 6.22 -0.09 -5.48
C ASP A 85 6.65 1.32 -5.86
N PHE A 86 5.77 2.30 -5.70
CA PHE A 86 6.13 3.70 -5.83
C PHE A 86 7.26 4.06 -4.85
N CYS A 87 7.16 3.68 -3.57
CA CYS A 87 8.20 3.99 -2.58
C CYS A 87 9.53 3.30 -2.92
N LYS A 88 9.51 2.05 -3.41
CA LYS A 88 10.73 1.34 -3.84
C LYS A 88 11.48 2.05 -4.97
N GLY A 89 10.74 2.70 -5.88
CA GLY A 89 11.31 3.49 -6.98
C GLY A 89 11.55 4.96 -6.64
N TRP A 90 11.23 5.40 -5.42
CA TRP A 90 11.36 6.79 -5.02
C TRP A 90 12.73 7.05 -4.40
N HIS A 91 13.68 7.52 -5.23
CA HIS A 91 15.05 7.77 -4.79
C HIS A 91 15.29 9.23 -4.36
N GLU A 92 14.67 10.18 -5.04
CA GLU A 92 14.91 11.61 -4.82
C GLU A 92 13.68 12.49 -5.09
N GLY A 93 13.79 13.74 -4.65
CA GLY A 93 12.79 14.77 -4.89
C GLY A 93 11.53 14.66 -4.03
N PRO A 94 10.59 15.61 -4.21
CA PRO A 94 9.30 15.59 -3.54
C PRO A 94 8.42 14.44 -4.06
N PHE A 95 7.30 14.21 -3.37
CA PHE A 95 6.28 13.27 -3.84
C PHE A 95 5.71 13.71 -5.19
N ASP A 96 5.83 12.85 -6.19
CA ASP A 96 5.23 13.04 -7.52
C ASP A 96 4.10 12.05 -7.74
N HIS A 97 2.86 12.54 -7.58
CA HIS A 97 1.65 11.76 -7.72
C HIS A 97 1.46 11.14 -9.12
N ASN A 98 2.11 11.68 -10.17
CA ASN A 98 2.00 11.15 -11.53
C ASN A 98 2.77 9.84 -11.72
N LYS A 99 3.72 9.53 -10.82
CA LYS A 99 4.48 8.27 -10.85
C LYS A 99 3.74 7.12 -10.16
N VAL A 100 2.64 7.38 -9.48
CA VAL A 100 1.77 6.34 -8.93
C VAL A 100 0.90 5.80 -10.06
N VAL A 101 0.83 4.47 -10.19
CA VAL A 101 0.07 3.79 -11.27
C VAL A 101 -1.42 4.17 -11.23
N SER A 102 -1.98 4.29 -10.04
CA SER A 102 -3.34 4.77 -9.84
C SER A 102 -3.47 6.27 -9.97
N LYS A 103 -4.65 6.71 -10.42
CA LYS A 103 -5.07 8.10 -10.27
C LYS A 103 -5.09 8.48 -8.78
N VAL A 104 -4.14 9.33 -8.41
CA VAL A 104 -4.04 9.99 -7.11
C VAL A 104 -4.66 11.38 -7.23
N THR A 105 -5.51 11.74 -6.28
CA THR A 105 -6.10 13.07 -6.19
C THR A 105 -5.91 13.63 -4.80
N ASN A 106 -5.86 14.96 -4.68
CA ASN A 106 -5.91 15.64 -3.39
C ASN A 106 -7.31 16.13 -3.08
N GLU A 107 -7.59 16.31 -1.80
CA GLU A 107 -8.75 17.08 -1.36
C GLU A 107 -8.61 18.56 -1.66
N SER A 108 -9.73 19.21 -1.95
CA SER A 108 -9.77 20.66 -2.13
C SER A 108 -9.52 21.38 -0.82
N GLU A 109 -8.96 22.60 -0.89
CA GLU A 109 -8.70 23.39 0.32
C GLU A 109 -10.01 23.67 1.08
N ALA A 110 -11.09 24.02 0.37
CA ALA A 110 -12.41 24.20 0.98
C ALA A 110 -12.92 22.94 1.73
N THR A 111 -12.62 21.74 1.22
CA THR A 111 -12.94 20.50 1.93
C THR A 111 -12.09 20.31 3.17
N LEU A 112 -10.80 20.64 3.12
CA LEU A 112 -9.91 20.52 4.27
C LEU A 112 -10.22 21.57 5.35
N GLU A 113 -10.63 22.77 4.97
CA GLU A 113 -11.09 23.79 5.91
C GLU A 113 -12.36 23.35 6.64
N MET A 114 -13.33 22.79 5.93
CA MET A 114 -14.63 22.40 6.51
C MET A 114 -14.62 21.03 7.19
N PHE A 115 -13.95 20.04 6.59
CA PHE A 115 -13.97 18.62 6.99
C PHE A 115 -12.58 18.03 7.22
N GLY A 116 -11.55 18.87 7.42
CA GLY A 116 -10.18 18.42 7.64
C GLY A 116 -10.02 17.51 8.85
N ASN A 117 -10.82 17.71 9.90
CA ASN A 117 -10.80 16.89 11.10
C ASN A 117 -11.10 15.40 10.82
N GLU A 118 -11.93 15.09 9.82
CA GLU A 118 -12.21 13.70 9.44
C GLU A 118 -11.02 13.01 8.77
N ARG A 119 -10.08 13.81 8.25
CA ARG A 119 -8.86 13.39 7.54
C ARG A 119 -7.62 13.59 8.40
N THR A 120 -7.79 13.95 9.66
CA THR A 120 -6.71 14.20 10.60
C THR A 120 -6.56 12.99 11.51
N PHE A 121 -5.40 12.33 11.45
CA PHE A 121 -5.15 11.09 12.17
C PHE A 121 -3.83 11.16 12.93
N GLN A 122 -3.78 10.52 14.09
CA GLN A 122 -2.54 10.30 14.82
C GLN A 122 -1.72 9.23 14.09
N CYS A 123 -0.49 9.59 13.70
CA CYS A 123 0.43 8.70 12.99
C CYS A 123 1.23 7.82 13.96
N HIS A 124 1.96 6.86 13.39
CA HIS A 124 2.80 5.90 14.11
C HIS A 124 3.92 6.57 14.95
N ASP A 125 4.32 7.79 14.60
CA ASP A 125 5.32 8.60 15.29
C ASP A 125 4.71 9.48 16.40
N GLY A 126 3.40 9.34 16.67
CA GLY A 126 2.67 10.13 17.64
C GLY A 126 2.25 11.52 17.14
N ILE A 127 2.63 11.91 15.93
CA ILE A 127 2.29 13.21 15.34
C ILE A 127 0.95 13.11 14.61
N THR A 128 0.08 14.08 14.85
CA THR A 128 -1.19 14.19 14.15
C THR A 128 -1.01 14.94 12.84
N ARG A 129 -1.48 14.36 11.73
CA ARG A 129 -1.38 14.96 10.38
C ARG A 129 -2.71 14.95 9.67
N THR A 130 -2.93 15.95 8.81
CA THR A 130 -4.09 16.01 7.91
C THR A 130 -3.74 15.40 6.55
N PHE A 131 -4.49 14.39 6.15
CA PHE A 131 -4.26 13.60 4.95
C PHE A 131 -5.09 14.14 3.80
N ARG A 132 -4.42 14.64 2.75
CA ARG A 132 -5.08 15.19 1.56
C ARG A 132 -5.06 14.26 0.36
N TRP A 133 -3.99 13.47 0.20
CA TRP A 133 -3.84 12.56 -0.93
C TRP A 133 -4.68 11.31 -0.74
N HIS A 134 -5.37 10.90 -1.79
CA HIS A 134 -6.19 9.71 -1.76
C HIS A 134 -6.27 8.99 -3.11
N ILE A 135 -6.59 7.70 -3.02
CA ILE A 135 -6.90 6.81 -4.15
C ILE A 135 -8.31 6.24 -3.96
N ARG A 136 -9.04 6.08 -5.07
CA ARG A 136 -10.35 5.42 -5.08
C ARG A 136 -10.22 3.90 -5.05
N LEU A 137 -11.05 3.24 -4.26
CA LEU A 137 -11.12 1.79 -4.15
C LEU A 137 -12.45 1.28 -4.71
N THR A 138 -12.45 0.77 -5.94
CA THR A 138 -13.63 0.16 -6.58
C THR A 138 -13.80 -1.30 -6.14
N PRO A 139 -15.04 -1.82 -6.03
CA PRO A 139 -16.28 -1.29 -6.60
C PRO A 139 -17.05 -0.30 -5.70
N ARG A 140 -16.77 -0.24 -4.39
CA ARG A 140 -17.49 0.66 -3.47
C ARG A 140 -16.96 2.09 -3.57
N ALA A 141 -17.65 3.06 -2.97
CA ALA A 141 -17.16 4.44 -2.89
C ALA A 141 -16.08 4.61 -1.80
N TRP A 142 -15.11 3.69 -1.72
CA TRP A 142 -14.06 3.73 -0.70
C TRP A 142 -12.87 4.59 -1.14
N ARG A 143 -12.12 5.07 -0.15
CA ARG A 143 -10.92 5.88 -0.30
C ARG A 143 -9.81 5.32 0.58
N LEU A 144 -8.61 5.29 0.03
CA LEU A 144 -7.37 5.10 0.75
C LEU A 144 -6.68 6.46 0.82
N TYR A 145 -6.50 7.02 2.02
CA TYR A 145 -5.78 8.28 2.23
C TYR A 145 -4.36 8.01 2.71
N PHE A 146 -3.43 8.80 2.21
CA PHE A 146 -2.02 8.71 2.58
C PHE A 146 -1.33 10.07 2.68
N TYR A 147 -0.19 10.09 3.37
CA TYR A 147 0.64 11.26 3.60
C TYR A 147 2.09 10.93 3.21
N PRO A 148 2.69 11.63 2.24
CA PRO A 148 4.08 11.40 1.87
C PRO A 148 5.07 11.93 2.90
N LEU A 149 6.12 11.15 3.16
CA LEU A 149 7.30 11.55 3.93
C LEU A 149 8.51 11.57 2.99
N PRO A 150 8.79 12.70 2.30
CA PRO A 150 9.90 12.77 1.36
C PRO A 150 11.22 12.35 1.98
N GLU A 151 11.57 12.86 3.16
CA GLU A 151 12.85 12.56 3.81
C GLU A 151 13.08 11.07 4.09
N GLU A 152 12.01 10.29 4.28
CA GLU A 152 12.09 8.85 4.51
C GLU A 152 11.86 8.01 3.25
N ARG A 153 11.41 8.64 2.14
CA ARG A 153 10.92 7.95 0.92
C ARG A 153 9.81 6.95 1.22
N LYS A 154 8.96 7.30 2.18
CA LYS A 154 7.85 6.47 2.66
C LYS A 154 6.52 7.19 2.58
N LEU A 155 5.44 6.42 2.69
CA LEU A 155 4.09 6.96 2.81
C LEU A 155 3.47 6.48 4.13
N ILE A 156 2.72 7.35 4.78
CA ILE A 156 1.85 6.98 5.90
C ILE A 156 0.46 6.73 5.34
N ILE A 157 -0.17 5.61 5.67
CA ILE A 157 -1.56 5.30 5.38
C ILE A 157 -2.42 5.72 6.57
N GLY A 158 -3.30 6.69 6.35
CA GLY A 158 -4.11 7.30 7.40
C GLY A 158 -5.51 6.72 7.53
N TYR A 159 -6.08 6.28 6.41
CA TYR A 159 -7.48 5.84 6.34
C TYR A 159 -7.72 4.92 5.16
N ILE A 160 -8.47 3.84 5.37
CA ILE A 160 -9.01 2.96 4.34
C ILE A 160 -10.48 2.69 4.69
N GLY A 161 -11.41 3.31 3.96
CA GLY A 161 -12.81 3.26 4.34
C GLY A 161 -13.74 3.93 3.32
N PRO A 162 -15.04 4.04 3.63
CA PRO A 162 -15.99 4.81 2.84
C PRO A 162 -15.53 6.25 2.59
N HIS A 163 -16.03 6.86 1.53
CA HIS A 163 -15.81 8.28 1.23
C HIS A 163 -16.16 9.15 2.45
N LEU A 164 -15.25 10.05 2.80
CA LEU A 164 -15.47 11.04 3.86
C LEU A 164 -16.19 12.25 3.28
N ARG A 165 -16.83 13.05 4.14
CA ARG A 165 -17.60 14.21 3.69
C ARG A 165 -16.70 15.22 2.98
N THR A 166 -17.25 15.87 1.96
CA THR A 166 -16.62 16.99 1.25
C THR A 166 -17.62 18.12 1.08
N VAL A 167 -17.15 19.29 0.64
CA VAL A 167 -18.08 20.40 0.34
C VAL A 167 -19.10 20.04 -0.76
N ASP A 168 -18.71 19.17 -1.70
CA ASP A 168 -19.60 18.68 -2.77
C ASP A 168 -20.49 17.52 -2.30
N PHE A 169 -20.08 16.79 -1.26
CA PHE A 169 -20.78 15.62 -0.71
C PHE A 169 -20.81 15.69 0.83
N PRO A 170 -21.63 16.57 1.43
CA PRO A 170 -21.65 16.80 2.87
C PRO A 170 -22.49 15.78 3.68
N HIS A 171 -23.14 14.82 3.01
CA HIS A 171 -24.07 13.85 3.61
C HIS A 171 -23.64 12.40 3.35
#